data_AF-A0A842HHR7-F1
#
_entry.id   AF-A0A842HHR7-F1
#
_cell.length_a   1.000
_cell.length_b   1.000
_cell.length_c   1.000
_cell.angle_alpha   90.00
_cell.angle_beta   90.00
_cell.angle_gamma   90.00
#
_symmetry.space_group_name_H-M   'P 1'
#
loop_
_entity.id
_entity.type
_entity.pdbx_description
1 polymer ?
#
loop_
_entity_poly.entity_id
_entity_poly.type
_entity_poly.pdbx_seq_one_letter_code
_entity_poly.pdbx_strand_id
1 'polypeptide(L)'
;MRLVLPRCRHSLTREDETFLAETLATTPAAIEAVIALLRDPPMRDALLDEAVVFQTVLDSPRSLNISPGLYFYLLVRHSLKQSGVDDRELADYLATLLLDYLPDRSENRMHVPYLGDCMSEIAASAGTDRFFLVVELADRLLFLTGLFPAHFEHRRQRRGAPSLGFYENVGLAHYRSASAHTLAREFCLEPIFKALGEAFHEVRLGLNRIGDNLAFAGDDGPAPARYLLN
;
A
#
# COMPACT_ATOMS: atom_id res chain seq x y z
N MET A 1 -3.82 18.20 0.93
CA MET A 1 -2.50 17.54 0.92
C MET A 1 -2.49 16.42 1.93
N ARG A 2 -2.23 15.20 1.48
CA ARG A 2 -2.12 14.00 2.32
C ARG A 2 -0.72 13.44 2.19
N LEU A 3 -0.05 13.20 3.30
CA LEU A 3 1.21 12.47 3.36
C LEU A 3 0.95 11.08 3.93
N VAL A 4 1.29 10.05 3.17
CA VAL A 4 1.24 8.66 3.66
C VAL A 4 2.45 8.41 4.56
N LEU A 5 2.25 7.71 5.68
CA LEU A 5 3.30 7.32 6.62
C LEU A 5 3.17 5.82 6.92
N PRO A 6 4.26 5.03 6.92
CA PRO A 6 4.20 3.61 7.25
C PRO A 6 3.77 3.44 8.72
N ARG A 7 2.58 2.90 8.95
CA ARG A 7 1.99 2.86 10.30
C ARG A 7 1.28 1.56 10.65
N CYS A 8 0.99 0.70 9.69
CA CYS A 8 0.19 -0.51 9.89
C CYS A 8 0.86 -1.48 10.85
N ARG A 9 2.17 -1.75 10.72
CA ARG A 9 2.88 -2.67 11.63
C ARG A 9 2.98 -2.15 13.07
N HIS A 10 2.97 -0.84 13.23
CA HIS A 10 3.10 -0.18 14.54
C HIS A 10 1.75 0.10 15.21
N SER A 11 0.65 -0.06 14.48
CA SER A 11 -0.70 0.28 14.93
C SER A 11 -1.60 -0.97 15.02
N LEU A 12 -1.01 -2.12 15.41
CA LEU A 12 -1.76 -3.36 15.59
C LEU A 12 -2.83 -3.17 16.67
N THR A 13 -4.06 -3.59 16.38
CA THR A 13 -5.15 -3.56 17.35
C THR A 13 -5.11 -4.76 18.28
N ARG A 14 -5.96 -4.78 19.31
CA ARG A 14 -6.06 -5.92 20.21
C ARG A 14 -6.54 -7.18 19.46
N GLU A 15 -7.42 -7.01 18.49
CA GLU A 15 -7.91 -8.07 17.62
C GLU A 15 -6.76 -8.64 16.77
N ASP A 16 -5.89 -7.78 16.23
CA ASP A 16 -4.68 -8.19 15.50
C ASP A 16 -3.73 -9.02 16.37
N GLU A 17 -3.44 -8.55 17.59
CA GLU A 17 -2.58 -9.27 18.54
C GLU A 17 -3.16 -10.64 18.91
N THR A 18 -4.48 -10.70 19.13
CA THR A 18 -5.18 -11.95 19.47
C THR A 18 -5.10 -12.93 18.31
N PHE A 19 -5.41 -12.47 17.09
CA PHE A 19 -5.33 -13.27 15.87
C PHE A 19 -3.91 -13.83 15.65
N LEU A 20 -2.88 -12.99 15.77
CA LEU A 20 -1.49 -13.41 15.58
C LEU A 20 -1.08 -14.45 16.62
N ALA A 21 -1.43 -14.24 17.89
CA ALA A 21 -1.08 -15.15 18.96
C ALA A 21 -1.78 -16.51 18.84
N GLU A 22 -3.07 -16.53 18.52
CA GLU A 22 -3.84 -17.77 18.29
C GLU A 22 -3.39 -18.52 17.02
N THR A 23 -2.87 -17.80 16.02
CA THR A 23 -2.35 -18.41 14.79
C THR A 23 -0.97 -19.04 14.99
N LEU A 24 -0.11 -18.41 15.79
CA LEU A 24 1.29 -18.81 15.97
C LEU A 24 1.51 -19.76 17.15
N ALA A 25 0.56 -19.86 18.07
CA ALA A 25 0.68 -20.65 19.28
C ALA A 25 -0.61 -21.41 19.62
N THR A 26 -0.44 -22.60 20.20
CA THR A 26 -1.55 -23.50 20.56
C THR A 26 -1.79 -23.61 22.06
N THR A 27 -0.82 -23.21 22.90
CA THR A 27 -0.94 -23.29 24.36
C THR A 27 -1.11 -21.90 24.97
N PRO A 28 -1.86 -21.76 26.08
CA PRO A 28 -2.07 -20.45 26.72
C PRO A 28 -0.77 -19.71 27.07
N ALA A 29 0.25 -20.42 27.56
CA ALA A 29 1.54 -19.83 27.88
C ALA A 29 2.30 -19.34 26.64
N ALA A 30 2.20 -20.06 25.51
CA ALA A 30 2.82 -19.64 24.26
C ALA A 30 2.08 -18.46 23.61
N ILE A 31 0.75 -18.39 23.74
CA ILE A 31 -0.06 -17.24 23.31
C ILE A 31 0.39 -15.96 24.03
N GLU A 32 0.54 -16.02 25.36
CA GLU A 32 1.04 -14.88 26.15
C GLU A 32 2.47 -14.47 25.73
N ALA A 33 3.33 -15.45 25.43
CA ALA A 33 4.69 -15.19 24.95
C ALA A 33 4.69 -14.49 23.57
N VAL A 34 3.83 -14.90 22.63
CA VAL A 34 3.69 -14.25 21.32
C VAL A 34 3.22 -12.80 21.49
N ILE A 35 2.22 -12.55 22.34
CA ILE A 35 1.74 -11.18 22.63
C ILE A 35 2.88 -10.32 23.19
N ALA A 36 3.74 -10.87 24.05
CA ALA A 36 4.90 -10.15 24.55
C ALA A 36 5.91 -9.84 23.43
N LEU A 37 6.17 -10.79 22.52
CA LEU A 37 7.08 -10.63 21.39
C LEU A 37 6.60 -9.59 20.36
N LEU A 38 5.29 -9.42 20.17
CA LEU A 38 4.73 -8.40 19.28
C LEU A 38 5.09 -6.97 19.70
N ARG A 39 5.50 -6.75 20.95
CA ARG A 39 5.95 -5.43 21.45
C ARG A 39 7.37 -5.08 21.03
N ASP A 40 8.17 -6.09 20.67
CA ASP A 40 9.53 -5.90 20.20
C ASP A 40 9.54 -5.78 18.66
N PRO A 41 9.98 -4.65 18.08
CA PRO A 41 9.87 -4.42 16.63
C PRO A 41 10.50 -5.50 15.73
N PRO A 42 11.74 -5.98 15.96
CA PRO A 42 12.31 -7.02 15.10
C PRO A 42 11.60 -8.36 15.27
N MET A 43 11.14 -8.73 16.47
CA MET A 43 10.37 -9.95 16.66
C MET A 43 9.00 -9.86 16.02
N ARG A 44 8.30 -8.74 16.16
CA ARG A 44 7.03 -8.48 15.48
C ARG A 44 7.16 -8.63 13.97
N ASP A 45 8.21 -8.05 13.38
CA ASP A 45 8.47 -8.14 11.95
C ASP A 45 8.73 -9.58 11.49
N ALA A 46 9.38 -10.40 12.31
CA ALA A 46 9.58 -11.82 12.04
C ALA A 46 8.26 -12.60 12.13
N LEU A 47 7.47 -12.37 13.18
CA LEU A 47 6.17 -13.04 13.39
C LEU A 47 5.19 -12.72 12.25
N LEU A 48 5.16 -11.47 11.78
CA LEU A 48 4.31 -11.06 10.65
C LEU A 48 4.74 -11.68 9.32
N ASP A 49 6.00 -12.10 9.19
CA ASP A 49 6.54 -12.75 7.99
C ASP A 49 6.34 -14.27 7.99
N GLU A 50 5.85 -14.85 9.08
CA GLU A 50 5.56 -16.28 9.17
C GLU A 50 4.49 -16.71 8.16
N ALA A 51 4.79 -17.74 7.37
CA ALA A 51 3.92 -18.16 6.26
C ALA A 51 2.51 -18.53 6.74
N VAL A 52 2.41 -19.14 7.92
CA VAL A 52 1.13 -19.55 8.52
C VAL A 52 0.20 -18.35 8.77
N VAL A 53 0.73 -17.17 9.12
CA VAL A 53 -0.07 -15.97 9.36
C VAL A 53 -0.83 -15.57 8.11
N PHE A 54 -0.14 -15.50 6.97
CA PHE A 54 -0.80 -15.14 5.71
C PHE A 54 -1.74 -16.24 5.21
N GLN A 55 -1.36 -17.52 5.36
CA GLN A 55 -2.24 -18.64 4.95
C GLN A 55 -3.56 -18.64 5.73
N THR A 56 -3.52 -18.43 7.06
CA THR A 56 -4.74 -18.36 7.88
C THR A 56 -5.67 -17.23 7.44
N VAL A 57 -5.12 -16.09 7.01
CA VAL A 57 -5.92 -14.99 6.43
C VAL A 57 -6.60 -15.41 5.14
N LEU A 58 -5.91 -16.14 4.26
CA LEU A 58 -6.48 -16.61 2.99
C LEU A 58 -7.55 -17.69 3.19
N ASP A 59 -7.37 -18.57 4.17
CA ASP A 59 -8.25 -19.72 4.39
C ASP A 59 -9.56 -19.33 5.08
N SER A 60 -9.59 -18.24 5.84
CA SER A 60 -10.73 -17.85 6.68
C SER A 60 -11.30 -16.44 6.42
N PRO A 61 -11.53 -16.02 5.16
CA PRO A 61 -11.82 -14.62 4.81
C PRO A 61 -13.10 -14.05 5.46
N ARG A 62 -14.08 -14.90 5.77
CA ARG A 62 -15.40 -14.49 6.31
C ARG A 62 -15.44 -14.37 7.83
N SER A 63 -14.50 -14.97 8.55
CA SER A 63 -14.40 -14.95 10.02
C SER A 63 -13.19 -14.19 10.53
N LEU A 64 -12.51 -13.46 9.64
CA LEU A 64 -11.38 -12.60 9.99
C LEU A 64 -11.83 -11.46 10.89
N ASN A 65 -11.48 -11.57 12.17
CA ASN A 65 -11.55 -10.48 13.12
C ASN A 65 -10.16 -9.83 13.24
N ILE A 66 -9.71 -9.15 12.18
CA ILE A 66 -8.46 -8.39 12.14
C ILE A 66 -8.71 -6.99 11.61
N SER A 67 -7.82 -6.07 11.95
CA SER A 67 -7.86 -4.70 11.44
C SER A 67 -7.59 -4.69 9.93
N PRO A 68 -8.18 -3.73 9.20
CA PRO A 68 -7.83 -3.51 7.81
C PRO A 68 -6.33 -3.21 7.61
N GLY A 69 -5.66 -2.62 8.61
CA GLY A 69 -4.24 -2.29 8.56
C GLY A 69 -3.37 -3.52 8.49
N LEU A 70 -3.62 -4.48 9.39
CA LEU A 70 -2.94 -5.78 9.36
C LEU A 70 -3.25 -6.53 8.06
N TYR A 71 -4.53 -6.54 7.64
CA TYR A 71 -4.94 -7.21 6.39
C TYR A 71 -4.17 -6.69 5.17
N PHE A 72 -4.14 -5.38 4.93
CA PHE A 72 -3.42 -4.83 3.78
C PHE A 72 -1.91 -4.99 3.92
N TYR A 73 -1.36 -4.90 5.13
CA TYR A 73 0.06 -5.15 5.35
C TYR A 73 0.44 -6.56 4.88
N LEU A 74 -0.27 -7.59 5.35
CA LEU A 74 0.02 -8.97 4.99
C LEU A 74 -0.15 -9.21 3.48
N LEU A 75 -1.21 -8.66 2.89
CA LEU A 75 -1.49 -8.78 1.46
C LEU A 75 -0.42 -8.13 0.59
N VAL A 76 -0.02 -6.89 0.93
CA VAL A 76 1.06 -6.18 0.24
C VAL A 76 2.39 -6.89 0.43
N ARG A 77 2.73 -7.26 1.66
CA ARG A 77 3.98 -7.94 2.00
C ARG A 77 4.14 -9.23 1.21
N HIS A 78 3.09 -10.03 1.12
CA HIS A 78 3.09 -11.24 0.32
C HIS A 78 3.28 -10.95 -1.18
N SER A 79 2.53 -9.99 -1.73
CA SER A 79 2.59 -9.68 -3.16
C SER A 79 3.92 -9.05 -3.61
N LEU A 80 4.53 -8.21 -2.75
CA LEU A 80 5.86 -7.66 -2.99
C LEU A 80 6.93 -8.75 -3.01
N LYS A 81 6.90 -9.69 -2.05
CA LYS A 81 7.81 -10.84 -2.04
C LYS A 81 7.71 -11.67 -3.33
N GLN A 82 6.49 -11.92 -3.82
CA GLN A 82 6.28 -12.58 -5.12
C GLN A 82 6.80 -11.77 -6.33
N SER A 83 6.99 -10.47 -6.18
CA SER A 83 7.54 -9.57 -7.21
C SER A 83 9.06 -9.38 -7.06
N GLY A 84 9.70 -10.08 -6.12
CA GLY A 84 11.13 -9.94 -5.83
C GLY A 84 11.48 -8.73 -4.96
N VAL A 85 10.50 -8.06 -4.37
CA VAL A 85 10.72 -6.90 -3.49
C VAL A 85 10.57 -7.35 -2.03
N ASP A 86 11.68 -7.37 -1.29
CA ASP A 86 11.72 -7.72 0.13
C ASP A 86 12.05 -6.51 1.00
N ASP A 87 11.08 -5.60 1.13
CA ASP A 87 11.19 -4.41 1.97
C ASP A 87 9.95 -4.27 2.87
N ARG A 88 10.16 -4.28 4.19
CA ARG A 88 9.08 -4.22 5.19
C ARG A 88 8.51 -2.81 5.38
N GLU A 89 9.37 -1.80 5.33
CA GLU A 89 8.96 -0.39 5.44
C GLU A 89 8.14 0.01 4.22
N LEU A 90 8.60 -0.39 3.04
CA LEU A 90 7.87 -0.18 1.81
C LEU A 90 6.52 -0.91 1.81
N ALA A 91 6.47 -2.16 2.28
CA ALA A 91 5.20 -2.89 2.40
C ALA A 91 4.22 -2.17 3.34
N ASP A 92 4.70 -1.64 4.46
CA ASP A 92 3.90 -0.88 5.42
C ASP A 92 3.40 0.46 4.86
N TYR A 93 4.26 1.17 4.15
CA TYR A 93 3.90 2.39 3.43
C TYR A 93 2.78 2.13 2.41
N LEU A 94 2.94 1.10 1.58
CA LEU A 94 1.94 0.75 0.56
C LEU A 94 0.64 0.24 1.18
N ALA A 95 0.69 -0.53 2.26
CA ALA A 95 -0.51 -0.93 3.00
C ALA A 95 -1.27 0.29 3.51
N THR A 96 -0.54 1.30 4.00
CA THR A 96 -1.12 2.57 4.43
C THR A 96 -1.70 3.36 3.26
N LEU A 97 -1.03 3.35 2.11
CA LEU A 97 -1.53 3.95 0.87
C LEU A 97 -2.83 3.27 0.41
N LEU A 98 -2.95 1.95 0.49
CA LEU A 98 -4.21 1.24 0.22
C LEU A 98 -5.30 1.62 1.23
N LEU A 99 -4.92 1.64 2.52
CA LEU A 99 -5.56 2.38 3.62
C LEU A 99 -6.33 3.61 3.18
N ASP A 100 -5.53 4.47 2.61
CA ASP A 100 -5.86 5.85 2.44
C ASP A 100 -6.72 6.09 1.19
N TYR A 101 -6.53 5.27 0.15
CA TYR A 101 -7.13 5.48 -1.17
C TYR A 101 -8.29 4.55 -1.52
N LEU A 102 -8.39 3.35 -0.93
CA LEU A 102 -9.49 2.41 -1.23
C LEU A 102 -10.89 2.85 -0.75
N PRO A 103 -11.06 3.41 0.46
CA PRO A 103 -12.39 3.79 0.97
C PRO A 103 -13.02 4.96 0.21
N ASP A 104 -12.20 5.78 -0.44
CA ASP A 104 -12.64 6.98 -1.14
C ASP A 104 -12.96 6.65 -2.60
N ARG A 105 -14.07 5.92 -2.81
CA ARG A 105 -14.60 5.60 -4.15
C ARG A 105 -15.36 6.77 -4.79
N SER A 106 -15.26 7.99 -4.24
CA SER A 106 -15.87 9.15 -4.87
C SER A 106 -15.40 9.23 -6.33
N GLU A 107 -16.34 9.48 -7.26
CA GLU A 107 -16.08 9.48 -8.71
C GLU A 107 -14.87 10.35 -9.12
N ASN A 108 -14.49 11.30 -8.27
CA ASN A 108 -13.42 12.26 -8.49
C ASN A 108 -11.99 11.71 -8.24
N ARG A 109 -11.83 10.63 -7.47
CA ARG A 109 -10.49 10.12 -7.05
C ARG A 109 -10.01 8.87 -7.78
N MET A 110 -10.91 8.03 -8.27
CA MET A 110 -10.59 7.01 -9.28
C MET A 110 -10.34 7.61 -10.68
N HIS A 111 -10.63 8.90 -10.87
CA HIS A 111 -10.28 9.60 -12.10
C HIS A 111 -8.76 9.68 -12.23
N VAL A 112 -8.22 9.12 -13.31
CA VAL A 112 -6.80 9.28 -13.64
C VAL A 112 -6.53 10.77 -13.87
N PRO A 113 -5.65 11.39 -13.06
CA PRO A 113 -5.47 12.84 -13.03
C PRO A 113 -5.09 13.38 -14.41
N TYR A 114 -5.60 14.56 -14.74
CA TYR A 114 -5.11 15.30 -15.90
C TYR A 114 -3.73 15.83 -15.54
N LEU A 115 -2.69 15.12 -15.99
CA LEU A 115 -1.32 15.46 -15.62
C LEU A 115 -0.93 16.89 -16.02
N GLY A 116 -1.52 17.45 -17.09
CA GLY A 116 -1.28 18.85 -17.44
C GLY A 116 -1.62 19.81 -16.31
N ASP A 117 -2.74 19.60 -15.64
CA ASP A 117 -3.20 20.44 -14.53
C ASP A 117 -2.30 20.22 -13.30
N CYS A 118 -2.05 18.96 -12.93
CA CYS A 118 -1.19 18.63 -11.79
C CYS A 118 0.24 19.17 -11.96
N MET A 119 0.82 19.03 -13.17
CA MET A 119 2.16 19.54 -13.46
C MET A 119 2.20 21.07 -13.44
N SER A 120 1.13 21.74 -13.89
CA SER A 120 1.02 23.20 -13.82
C SER A 120 0.94 23.69 -12.37
N GLU A 121 0.16 23.00 -11.53
CA GLU A 121 0.06 23.29 -10.09
C GLU A 121 1.38 23.04 -9.36
N ILE A 122 2.07 21.94 -9.66
CA ILE A 122 3.42 21.65 -9.14
C ILE A 122 4.41 22.73 -9.60
N ALA A 123 4.34 23.19 -10.86
CA ALA A 123 5.22 24.24 -11.37
C ALA A 123 4.95 25.61 -10.74
N ALA A 124 3.70 25.89 -10.35
CA ALA A 124 3.31 27.14 -9.69
C ALA A 124 3.60 27.16 -8.18
N SER A 125 3.88 26.01 -7.58
CA SER A 125 4.17 25.86 -6.14
C SER A 125 5.67 25.83 -5.86
N ALA A 126 6.04 26.16 -4.62
CA ALA A 126 7.43 26.15 -4.16
C ALA A 126 7.55 25.57 -2.74
N GLY A 127 8.77 25.22 -2.35
CA GLY A 127 9.09 24.72 -1.01
C GLY A 127 8.24 23.51 -0.61
N THR A 128 7.66 23.59 0.58
CA THR A 128 6.87 22.53 1.22
C THR A 128 5.63 22.14 0.41
N ASP A 129 4.90 23.10 -0.16
CA ASP A 129 3.68 22.81 -0.91
C ASP A 129 3.97 21.98 -2.15
N ARG A 130 5.04 22.33 -2.86
CA ARG A 130 5.51 21.58 -4.01
C ARG A 130 5.85 20.13 -3.64
N PHE A 131 6.52 19.92 -2.51
CA PHE A 131 6.86 18.57 -2.05
C PHE A 131 5.62 17.70 -1.86
N PHE A 132 4.61 18.20 -1.16
CA PHE A 132 3.39 17.43 -0.92
C PHE A 132 2.60 17.17 -2.21
N LEU A 133 2.53 18.12 -3.14
CA LEU A 133 1.89 17.91 -4.44
C LEU A 133 2.62 16.85 -5.27
N VAL A 134 3.95 16.86 -5.24
CA VAL A 134 4.78 15.85 -5.92
C VAL A 134 4.53 14.45 -5.36
N VAL A 135 4.51 14.31 -4.03
CA VAL A 135 4.25 13.02 -3.36
C VAL A 135 2.81 12.55 -3.60
N GLU A 136 1.81 13.42 -3.45
CA GLU A 136 0.41 13.07 -3.67
C GLU A 136 0.17 12.60 -5.11
N LEU A 137 0.78 13.26 -6.10
CA LEU A 137 0.71 12.80 -7.49
C LEU A 137 1.39 11.43 -7.68
N ALA A 138 2.57 11.23 -7.11
CA ALA A 138 3.30 9.97 -7.20
C ALA A 138 2.50 8.80 -6.59
N ASP A 139 1.98 8.99 -5.38
CA ASP A 139 1.15 8.01 -4.66
C ASP A 139 -0.11 7.66 -5.43
N ARG A 140 -0.80 8.67 -5.96
CA ARG A 140 -2.00 8.47 -6.76
C ARG A 140 -1.69 7.72 -8.06
N LEU A 141 -0.57 8.02 -8.72
CA LEU A 141 -0.16 7.28 -9.92
C LEU A 141 0.20 5.83 -9.60
N LEU A 142 0.95 5.57 -8.52
CA LEU A 142 1.27 4.22 -8.10
C LEU A 142 0.00 3.42 -7.76
N PHE A 143 -0.90 4.02 -6.99
CA PHE A 143 -2.20 3.43 -6.65
C PHE A 143 -3.00 3.05 -7.90
N LEU A 144 -3.20 3.99 -8.82
CA LEU A 144 -4.05 3.78 -9.99
C LEU A 144 -3.41 2.81 -10.98
N THR A 145 -2.12 2.97 -11.27
CA THR A 145 -1.41 2.10 -12.22
C THR A 145 -1.18 0.69 -11.65
N GLY A 146 -1.12 0.56 -10.33
CA GLY A 146 -0.98 -0.70 -9.60
C GLY A 146 -2.29 -1.45 -9.41
N LEU A 147 -3.39 -0.82 -8.96
CA LEU A 147 -4.63 -1.55 -8.75
C LEU A 147 -5.54 -1.61 -9.98
N PHE A 148 -5.44 -0.64 -10.88
CA PHE A 148 -6.39 -0.47 -11.98
C PHE A 148 -5.72 -0.32 -13.37
N PRO A 149 -4.72 -1.14 -13.72
CA PRO A 149 -3.97 -0.99 -14.98
C PRO A 149 -4.87 -1.05 -16.23
N ALA A 150 -5.93 -1.85 -16.21
CA ALA A 150 -6.88 -1.98 -17.33
C ALA A 150 -7.61 -0.67 -17.67
N HIS A 151 -7.82 0.22 -16.69
CA HIS A 151 -8.48 1.52 -16.91
C HIS A 151 -7.64 2.43 -17.82
N PHE A 152 -6.32 2.35 -17.73
CA PHE A 152 -5.41 3.13 -18.58
C PHE A 152 -5.41 2.63 -20.01
N GLU A 153 -5.40 1.31 -20.21
CA GLU A 153 -5.43 0.71 -21.55
C GLU A 153 -6.75 1.03 -22.28
N HIS A 154 -7.88 0.90 -21.57
CA HIS A 154 -9.19 1.26 -22.12
C HIS A 154 -9.28 2.75 -22.50
N ARG A 155 -8.69 3.63 -21.67
CA ARG A 155 -8.67 5.08 -21.90
C ARG A 155 -7.74 5.45 -23.05
N ARG A 156 -6.62 4.73 -23.22
CA ARG A 156 -5.73 4.85 -24.39
C ARG A 156 -6.49 4.54 -25.68
N GLN A 157 -7.19 3.42 -25.71
CA GLN A 157 -7.95 2.98 -26.89
C GLN A 157 -9.10 3.94 -27.24
N ARG A 158 -9.82 4.48 -26.25
CA ARG A 158 -10.99 5.34 -26.48
C ARG A 158 -10.69 6.83 -26.65
N ARG A 159 -9.63 7.35 -26.00
CA ARG A 159 -9.36 8.79 -25.87
C ARG A 159 -7.94 9.19 -26.28
N GLY A 160 -7.13 8.26 -26.81
CA GLY A 160 -5.74 8.53 -27.15
C GLY A 160 -4.88 8.91 -25.95
N ALA A 161 -5.27 8.50 -24.74
CA ALA A 161 -4.52 8.78 -23.52
C ALA A 161 -3.11 8.15 -23.57
N PRO A 162 -2.14 8.70 -22.81
CA PRO A 162 -0.80 8.10 -22.71
C PRO A 162 -0.81 6.63 -22.27
N SER A 163 0.26 5.91 -22.58
CA SER A 163 0.43 4.51 -22.18
C SER A 163 0.62 4.36 -20.66
N LEU A 164 0.39 3.15 -20.14
CA LEU A 164 0.67 2.84 -18.73
C LEU A 164 2.12 3.17 -18.35
N GLY A 165 3.08 2.80 -19.20
CA GLY A 165 4.51 3.10 -19.00
C GLY A 165 4.83 4.60 -18.96
N PHE A 166 4.04 5.45 -19.61
CA PHE A 166 4.20 6.90 -19.45
C PHE A 166 3.85 7.35 -18.03
N TYR A 167 2.75 6.85 -17.45
CA TYR A 167 2.37 7.17 -16.08
C TYR A 167 3.35 6.59 -15.05
N GLU A 168 3.88 5.38 -15.29
CA GLU A 168 4.98 4.81 -14.50
C GLU A 168 6.20 5.74 -14.48
N ASN A 169 6.61 6.23 -15.66
CA ASN A 169 7.74 7.15 -15.78
C ASN A 169 7.50 8.50 -15.08
N VAL A 170 6.25 8.97 -15.03
CA VAL A 170 5.93 10.17 -14.25
C VAL A 170 6.03 9.86 -12.77
N GLY A 171 5.41 8.77 -12.30
CA GLY A 171 5.43 8.38 -10.89
C GLY A 171 6.84 8.18 -10.34
N LEU A 172 7.69 7.41 -11.03
CA LEU A 172 9.08 7.17 -10.58
C LEU A 172 9.90 8.47 -10.53
N ALA A 173 9.72 9.37 -11.49
CA ALA A 173 10.44 10.64 -11.51
C ALA A 173 10.04 11.53 -10.33
N HIS A 174 8.77 11.50 -9.94
CA HIS A 174 8.27 12.25 -8.78
C HIS A 174 8.81 11.66 -7.46
N TYR A 175 8.86 10.33 -7.31
CA TYR A 175 9.49 9.72 -6.13
C TYR A 175 10.99 10.03 -6.05
N ARG A 176 11.73 9.97 -7.16
CA ARG A 176 13.16 10.39 -7.19
C ARG A 176 13.35 11.85 -6.80
N SER A 177 12.45 12.73 -7.26
CA SER A 177 12.48 14.14 -6.87
C SER A 177 12.15 14.32 -5.38
N ALA A 178 11.16 13.58 -4.88
CA ALA A 178 10.72 13.65 -3.49
C ALA A 178 11.81 13.13 -2.53
N SER A 179 12.50 12.03 -2.87
CA SER A 179 13.57 11.47 -2.04
C SER A 179 14.73 12.44 -1.84
N ALA A 180 15.02 13.30 -2.82
CA ALA A 180 16.07 14.32 -2.72
C ALA A 180 15.66 15.54 -1.87
N HIS A 181 14.39 15.67 -1.51
CA HIS A 181 13.87 16.81 -0.76
C HIS A 181 14.14 16.66 0.76
N THR A 182 14.45 17.75 1.46
CA THR A 182 14.74 17.72 2.91
C THR A 182 13.61 17.13 3.74
N LEU A 183 12.35 17.40 3.37
CA LEU A 183 11.18 16.85 4.07
C LEU A 183 11.12 15.31 4.03
N ALA A 184 11.67 14.66 2.99
CA ALA A 184 11.72 13.19 2.97
C ALA A 184 12.61 12.65 4.10
N ARG A 185 13.67 13.37 4.50
CA ARG A 185 14.48 13.01 5.67
C ARG A 185 13.77 13.32 6.97
N GLU A 186 13.12 14.47 7.05
CA GLU A 186 12.39 14.90 8.25
C GLU A 186 11.26 13.94 8.62
N PHE A 187 10.56 13.41 7.62
CA PHE A 187 9.50 12.41 7.81
C PHE A 187 9.98 10.95 7.74
N CYS A 188 11.28 10.70 7.64
CA CYS A 188 11.87 9.36 7.48
C CYS A 188 11.34 8.57 6.25
N LEU A 189 10.95 9.27 5.19
CA LEU A 189 10.44 8.69 3.93
C LEU A 189 11.48 8.59 2.82
N GLU A 190 12.68 9.19 2.98
CA GLU A 190 13.74 9.14 1.96
C GLU A 190 14.03 7.71 1.46
N PRO A 191 14.24 6.69 2.34
CA PRO A 191 14.53 5.33 1.88
C PRO A 191 13.39 4.74 1.05
N ILE A 192 12.14 4.98 1.46
CA ILE A 192 10.93 4.49 0.78
C ILE A 192 10.80 5.16 -0.59
N PHE A 193 10.93 6.48 -0.67
CA PHE A 193 10.85 7.20 -1.94
C PHE A 193 12.00 6.84 -2.88
N LYS A 194 13.20 6.59 -2.35
CA LYS A 194 14.31 6.08 -3.15
C LYS A 194 13.99 4.69 -3.72
N ALA A 195 13.52 3.77 -2.89
CA ALA A 195 13.11 2.43 -3.32
C ALA A 195 12.00 2.49 -4.39
N LEU A 196 10.98 3.34 -4.20
CA LEU A 196 9.93 3.57 -5.19
C LEU A 196 10.44 4.23 -6.47
N GLY A 197 11.47 5.07 -6.39
CA GLY A 197 12.15 5.64 -7.54
C GLY A 197 13.04 4.65 -8.30
N GLU A 198 13.37 3.50 -7.71
CA GLU A 198 14.23 2.46 -8.30
C GLU A 198 13.42 1.25 -8.77
N ALA A 199 12.43 0.82 -8.00
CA ALA A 199 11.65 -0.41 -8.19
C ALA A 199 10.15 -0.15 -8.44
N PHE A 200 9.79 1.01 -9.02
CA PHE A 200 8.39 1.39 -9.27
C PHE A 200 7.63 0.30 -10.03
N HIS A 201 8.26 -0.28 -11.06
CA HIS A 201 7.62 -1.25 -11.93
C HIS A 201 7.30 -2.56 -11.18
N GLU A 202 8.25 -3.07 -10.42
CA GLU A 202 8.14 -4.28 -9.61
C GLU A 202 7.09 -4.11 -8.51
N VAL A 203 7.10 -2.95 -7.85
CA VAL A 203 6.10 -2.59 -6.84
C VAL A 203 4.71 -2.53 -7.46
N ARG A 204 4.57 -1.86 -8.62
CA ARG A 204 3.30 -1.78 -9.36
C ARG A 204 2.81 -3.17 -9.77
N LEU A 205 3.68 -4.06 -10.23
CA LEU A 205 3.32 -5.45 -10.53
C LEU A 205 2.83 -6.21 -9.30
N GLY A 206 3.44 -5.96 -8.12
CA GLY A 206 2.93 -6.47 -6.85
C GLY A 206 1.53 -5.94 -6.55
N LEU A 207 1.28 -4.65 -6.74
CA LEU A 207 -0.06 -4.08 -6.56
C LEU A 207 -1.07 -4.63 -7.58
N ASN A 208 -0.66 -4.90 -8.83
CA ASN A 208 -1.53 -5.49 -9.86
C ASN A 208 -2.14 -6.81 -9.39
N ARG A 209 -1.33 -7.69 -8.80
CA ARG A 209 -1.83 -8.97 -8.27
C ARG A 209 -2.87 -8.79 -7.17
N ILE A 210 -2.73 -7.74 -6.37
CA ILE A 210 -3.73 -7.38 -5.36
C ILE A 210 -4.99 -6.88 -6.03
N GLY A 211 -4.86 -6.00 -7.03
CA GLY A 211 -5.98 -5.47 -7.82
C GLY A 211 -6.80 -6.57 -8.50
N ASP A 212 -6.13 -7.56 -9.10
CA ASP A 212 -6.78 -8.73 -9.69
C ASP A 212 -7.60 -9.48 -8.63
N ASN A 213 -7.02 -9.78 -7.47
CA ASN A 213 -7.70 -10.48 -6.39
C ASN A 213 -8.86 -9.66 -5.76
N LEU A 214 -8.72 -8.34 -5.66
CA LEU A 214 -9.77 -7.44 -5.16
C LEU A 214 -10.92 -7.29 -6.16
N ALA A 215 -10.65 -7.32 -7.47
CA ALA A 215 -11.67 -7.26 -8.51
C ALA A 215 -12.57 -8.51 -8.51
N PHE A 216 -12.05 -9.67 -8.10
CA PHE A 216 -12.84 -10.88 -7.88
C PHE A 216 -13.61 -10.91 -6.56
N ALA A 217 -13.38 -9.97 -5.64
CA ALA A 217 -13.89 -10.06 -4.28
C ALA A 217 -15.40 -9.75 -4.17
N GLY A 218 -15.98 -8.82 -4.94
CA GLY A 218 -17.42 -8.52 -4.89
C GLY A 218 -18.02 -8.39 -3.46
N ASP A 219 -19.31 -8.72 -3.30
CA ASP A 219 -19.96 -8.90 -1.97
C ASP A 219 -19.38 -10.10 -1.20
N ASP A 220 -18.57 -10.96 -1.84
CA ASP A 220 -18.02 -12.19 -1.28
C ASP A 220 -16.62 -12.04 -0.64
N GLY A 221 -16.01 -10.85 -0.70
CA GLY A 221 -14.65 -10.57 -0.25
C GLY A 221 -14.39 -10.72 1.25
N PRO A 222 -13.12 -10.72 1.69
CA PRO A 222 -12.78 -10.83 3.10
C PRO A 222 -13.40 -9.69 3.91
N ALA A 223 -13.96 -10.02 5.07
CA ALA A 223 -14.67 -9.10 5.97
C ALA A 223 -13.97 -7.74 6.19
N PRO A 224 -12.64 -7.65 6.43
CA PRO A 224 -11.96 -6.36 6.60
C PRO A 224 -11.95 -5.48 5.34
N ALA A 225 -12.05 -6.06 4.14
CA ALA A 225 -12.16 -5.31 2.89
C ALA A 225 -13.61 -4.87 2.61
N ARG A 226 -14.62 -5.64 3.07
CA ARG A 226 -16.04 -5.31 2.85
C ARG A 226 -16.44 -3.97 3.47
N TYR A 227 -15.95 -3.63 4.67
CA TYR A 227 -16.25 -2.36 5.33
C TYR A 227 -15.59 -1.13 4.68
N LEU A 228 -14.60 -1.34 3.80
CA LEU A 228 -13.92 -0.28 3.06
C LEU A 228 -14.39 -0.18 1.60
N LEU A 229 -15.15 -1.17 1.13
CA LEU A 229 -15.62 -1.27 -0.26
C LEU A 229 -17.13 -1.02 -0.40
N ASN A 230 -17.86 -0.91 0.72
CA ASN A 230 -19.28 -0.54 0.83
C ASN A 230 -19.47 0.95 1.10
#